data_AF-A0A5B8VHU4-F1
#
_entry.id   AF-A0A5B8VHU4-F1
#
_cell.length_a   1.000
_cell.length_b   1.000
_cell.length_c   1.000
_cell.angle_alpha   90.00
_cell.angle_beta   90.00
_cell.angle_gamma   90.00
#
_symmetry.space_group_name_H-M   'P 1'
#
loop_
_entity.id
_entity.type
_entity.pdbx_description
1 polymer ?
#
loop_
_entity_poly.entity_id
_entity_poly.type
_entity_poly.pdbx_seq_one_letter_code
_entity_poly.pdbx_strand_id
1 'polypeptide(L)'
;MQNPRLAAVYAKSLADLAEERKQFDQVYQDMEYIKAICAVSRELVVLLKSPVVYADKKQSILTAITKDNISDLTAAFNTLLIKKGREGYLPEIANAFINLYNERNSIHQVKVTTAEPLSDALRDSLEQKLKKDAGFEHVKMEAVVDADIIGGFILEYNNNLIDASILRDLQDVKRQFQRNDYVQNIR
;
A
#
# COMPACT_ATOMS: atom_id res chain seq x y z
N MET A 1 17.15 5.71 12.14
CA MET A 1 15.86 6.44 12.24
C MET A 1 15.16 6.32 10.91
N GLN A 2 13.87 5.99 10.88
CA GLN A 2 13.07 6.09 9.66
C GLN A 2 12.98 7.56 9.29
N ASN A 3 13.23 7.91 8.03
CA ASN A 3 13.20 9.29 7.57
C ASN A 3 12.22 9.42 6.40
N PRO A 4 10.91 9.47 6.68
CA PRO A 4 9.87 9.45 5.65
C PRO A 4 9.98 10.64 4.69
N ARG A 5 10.49 11.78 5.16
CA ARG A 5 10.74 12.97 4.31
C ARG A 5 11.83 12.70 3.28
N LEU A 6 12.92 12.04 3.67
CA LEU A 6 14.00 11.71 2.75
C LEU A 6 13.49 10.70 1.70
N ALA A 7 12.78 9.67 2.15
CA ALA A 7 12.19 8.68 1.27
C ALA A 7 11.24 9.31 0.22
N ALA A 8 10.38 10.24 0.65
CA ALA A 8 9.46 10.95 -0.24
C ALA A 8 10.18 11.82 -1.29
N VAL A 9 11.25 12.52 -0.93
CA VAL A 9 12.03 13.34 -1.88
C VAL A 9 12.65 12.45 -2.97
N TYR A 10 13.27 11.34 -2.57
CA TYR A 10 13.87 10.40 -3.52
C TYR A 10 12.84 9.69 -4.39
N ALA A 11 11.74 9.25 -3.81
CA ALA A 11 10.63 8.64 -4.54
C ALA A 11 10.06 9.61 -5.58
N LYS A 12 9.88 10.88 -5.23
CA LYS A 12 9.42 11.91 -6.16
C LYS A 12 10.42 12.12 -7.30
N SER A 13 11.71 12.29 -7.01
CA SER A 13 12.73 12.45 -8.06
C SER A 13 12.81 11.24 -8.99
N LEU A 14 12.65 10.03 -8.45
CA LEU A 14 12.62 8.81 -9.24
C LEU A 14 11.37 8.75 -10.13
N ALA A 15 10.21 9.15 -9.60
CA ALA A 15 8.96 9.17 -10.33
C ALA A 15 8.96 10.18 -11.48
N ASP A 16 9.46 11.39 -11.23
CA ASP A 16 9.62 12.43 -12.25
C ASP A 16 10.54 11.92 -13.38
N LEU A 17 11.67 11.30 -13.04
CA LEU A 17 12.60 10.73 -14.02
C LEU A 17 12.00 9.54 -14.79
N ALA A 18 11.24 8.68 -14.11
CA ALA A 18 10.61 7.52 -14.72
C ALA A 18 9.49 7.93 -15.70
N GLU A 19 8.76 9.01 -15.41
CA GLU A 19 7.79 9.61 -16.33
C GLU A 19 8.46 10.25 -17.55
N GLU A 20 9.53 11.03 -17.36
CA GLU A 20 10.29 11.61 -18.47
C GLU A 20 10.78 10.54 -19.45
N ARG A 21 11.16 9.36 -18.92
CA ARG A 21 11.61 8.23 -19.74
C ARG A 21 10.50 7.28 -20.20
N LYS A 22 9.25 7.53 -19.83
CA LYS A 22 8.09 6.63 -20.09
C LYS A 22 8.30 5.20 -19.56
N GLN A 23 9.03 5.06 -18.47
CA GLN A 23 9.32 3.77 -17.80
C GLN A 23 8.61 3.66 -16.45
N PHE A 24 7.55 4.45 -16.22
CA PHE A 24 6.89 4.54 -14.92
C PHE A 24 6.37 3.18 -14.40
N ASP A 25 5.72 2.39 -15.27
CA ASP A 25 5.23 1.05 -14.93
C ASP A 25 6.35 0.04 -14.69
N GLN A 26 7.45 0.14 -15.44
CA GLN A 26 8.62 -0.74 -15.26
C GLN A 26 9.27 -0.48 -13.90
N VAL A 27 9.47 0.79 -13.55
CA VAL A 27 10.06 1.18 -12.26
C VAL A 27 9.13 0.82 -11.10
N TYR A 28 7.81 0.86 -11.30
CA TYR A 28 6.85 0.36 -10.31
C TYR A 28 7.05 -1.13 -10.01
N GLN A 29 7.15 -1.98 -11.05
CA GLN A 29 7.40 -3.40 -10.88
C GLN A 29 8.74 -3.67 -10.20
N ASP A 30 9.79 -2.93 -10.58
CA ASP A 30 11.11 -3.03 -9.94
C ASP A 30 11.03 -2.70 -8.44
N MET A 31 10.28 -1.65 -8.07
CA MET A 31 10.13 -1.21 -6.68
C MET A 31 9.26 -2.17 -5.85
N GLU A 32 8.23 -2.78 -6.44
CA GLU A 32 7.49 -3.88 -5.80
C GLU A 32 8.39 -5.09 -5.55
N TYR A 33 9.23 -5.46 -6.52
CA TYR A 33 10.20 -6.55 -6.37
C TYR A 33 11.21 -6.27 -5.26
N ILE A 34 11.80 -5.07 -5.23
CA ILE A 34 12.73 -4.64 -4.17
C ILE A 34 12.05 -4.69 -2.80
N LYS A 35 10.82 -4.18 -2.69
CA LYS A 35 10.03 -4.24 -1.46
C LYS A 35 9.80 -5.69 -1.01
N ALA A 36 9.44 -6.58 -1.91
CA ALA A 36 9.20 -8.00 -1.62
C ALA A 36 10.46 -8.68 -1.09
N ILE A 37 11.62 -8.51 -1.75
CA ILE A 37 12.90 -9.08 -1.28
C ILE A 37 13.27 -8.53 0.09
N CYS A 38 13.09 -7.23 0.32
CA CYS A 38 13.39 -6.61 1.61
C CYS A 38 12.48 -7.12 2.73
N ALA A 39 11.25 -7.52 2.41
CA ALA A 39 10.32 -8.13 3.36
C ALA A 39 10.70 -9.58 3.70
N VAL A 40 11.16 -10.36 2.71
CA VAL A 40 11.57 -11.76 2.90
C VAL A 40 12.92 -11.86 3.63
N SER A 41 13.88 -11.01 3.27
CA SER A 41 15.27 -11.11 3.74
C SER A 41 15.61 -10.02 4.73
N ARG A 42 15.36 -10.27 6.03
CA ARG A 42 15.77 -9.35 7.11
C ARG A 42 17.28 -9.08 7.12
N GLU A 43 18.09 -10.07 6.77
CA GLU A 43 19.54 -9.94 6.65
C GLU A 43 19.95 -8.89 5.62
N LEU A 44 19.23 -8.81 4.48
CA LEU A 44 19.48 -7.79 3.45
C LEU A 44 19.23 -6.39 4.02
N VAL A 45 18.12 -6.20 4.74
CA VAL A 45 17.79 -4.91 5.36
C VAL A 45 18.85 -4.50 6.40
N VAL A 46 19.33 -5.45 7.20
CA VAL A 46 20.41 -5.21 8.17
C VAL A 46 21.72 -4.87 7.46
N LEU A 47 22.06 -5.56 6.39
CA LEU A 47 23.24 -5.31 5.58
C LEU A 47 23.22 -3.91 4.96
N LEU A 48 22.08 -3.48 4.41
CA LEU A 48 21.91 -2.14 3.85
C LEU A 48 22.03 -1.05 4.91
N LYS A 49 21.54 -1.29 6.13
CA LYS A 49 21.64 -0.33 7.25
C LYS A 49 23.01 -0.34 7.94
N SER A 50 23.81 -1.38 7.76
CA SER A 50 25.09 -1.53 8.46
C SER A 50 26.15 -0.58 7.89
N PRO A 51 26.73 0.33 8.69
CA PRO A 51 27.80 1.21 8.23
C PRO A 51 29.15 0.50 8.08
N VAL A 52 29.25 -0.76 8.55
CA VAL A 52 30.50 -1.53 8.57
C VAL A 52 30.82 -2.12 7.19
N VAL A 53 29.81 -2.34 6.34
CA VAL A 53 30.00 -2.92 5.01
C VAL A 53 30.31 -1.81 4.00
N TYR A 54 31.45 -1.95 3.31
CA TYR A 54 31.87 -1.01 2.26
C TYR A 54 30.85 -0.91 1.13
N ALA A 55 30.72 0.30 0.57
CA ALA A 55 29.79 0.62 -0.51
C ALA A 55 29.94 -0.31 -1.73
N ASP A 56 31.17 -0.65 -2.12
CA ASP A 56 31.44 -1.54 -3.26
C ASP A 56 30.85 -2.95 -3.04
N LYS A 57 31.03 -3.52 -1.85
CA LYS A 57 30.46 -4.84 -1.51
C LYS A 57 28.93 -4.79 -1.49
N LYS A 58 28.34 -3.73 -0.93
CA LYS A 58 26.88 -3.55 -0.93
C LYS A 58 26.34 -3.47 -2.36
N GLN A 59 27.03 -2.74 -3.23
CA GLN A 59 26.65 -2.62 -4.63
C GLN A 59 26.73 -3.97 -5.35
N SER A 60 27.81 -4.73 -5.18
CA SER A 60 27.92 -6.06 -5.80
C SER A 60 26.81 -7.01 -5.34
N ILE A 61 26.48 -7.00 -4.05
CA ILE A 61 25.40 -7.84 -3.49
C ILE A 61 24.04 -7.42 -4.04
N LEU A 62 23.74 -6.11 -4.02
CA LEU A 62 22.47 -5.61 -4.51
C LEU A 62 22.31 -5.92 -6.00
N THR A 63 23.33 -5.63 -6.81
CA THR A 63 23.36 -5.93 -8.24
C THR A 63 23.20 -7.42 -8.49
N ALA A 64 23.83 -8.31 -7.70
CA ALA A 64 23.67 -9.76 -7.87
C ALA A 64 22.24 -10.24 -7.61
N ILE A 65 21.52 -9.61 -6.67
CA ILE A 65 20.13 -9.96 -6.32
C ILE A 65 19.15 -9.38 -7.35
N THR A 66 19.45 -8.21 -7.90
CA THR A 66 18.51 -7.47 -8.75
C THR A 66 18.78 -7.60 -10.25
N LYS A 67 19.93 -8.12 -10.67
CA LYS A 67 20.46 -8.04 -12.06
C LYS A 67 19.44 -8.36 -13.16
N ASP A 68 18.59 -9.37 -12.95
CA ASP A 68 17.68 -9.88 -13.98
C ASP A 68 16.24 -9.35 -13.86
N ASN A 69 15.93 -8.61 -12.79
CA ASN A 69 14.55 -8.22 -12.44
C ASN A 69 14.38 -6.69 -12.27
N ILE A 70 15.39 -5.88 -12.58
CA ILE A 70 15.27 -4.42 -12.51
C ILE A 70 15.70 -3.73 -13.80
N SER A 71 15.06 -2.61 -14.11
CA SER A 71 15.46 -1.74 -15.22
C SER A 71 16.79 -1.04 -14.97
N ASP A 72 17.45 -0.62 -16.06
CA ASP A 72 18.70 0.16 -16.01
C ASP A 72 18.56 1.46 -15.20
N LEU A 73 17.37 2.06 -15.23
CA LEU A 73 17.07 3.27 -14.46
C LEU A 73 17.06 2.97 -12.96
N THR A 74 16.39 1.90 -12.54
CA THR A 74 16.38 1.46 -11.14
C THR A 74 17.77 1.02 -10.68
N ALA A 75 18.55 0.36 -11.54
CA ALA A 75 19.93 -0.03 -11.24
C ALA A 75 20.85 1.19 -11.03
N ALA A 76 20.71 2.21 -11.89
CA ALA A 76 21.42 3.48 -11.76
C ALA A 76 21.01 4.22 -10.48
N PHE A 77 19.72 4.21 -10.15
CA PHE A 77 19.19 4.80 -8.92
C PHE A 77 19.75 4.11 -7.66
N ASN A 78 19.77 2.78 -7.64
CA ASN A 78 20.36 1.99 -6.56
C ASN A 78 21.85 2.31 -6.37
N THR A 79 22.59 2.42 -7.48
CA THR A 79 24.00 2.82 -7.46
C THR A 79 24.18 4.23 -6.89
N LEU A 80 23.30 5.17 -7.24
CA LEU A 80 23.31 6.52 -6.71
C LEU A 80 23.05 6.56 -5.20
N LEU A 81 22.08 5.78 -4.72
CA LEU A 81 21.76 5.68 -3.29
C LEU A 81 22.95 5.18 -2.49
N ILE A 82 23.64 4.15 -2.98
CA ILE A 82 24.85 3.60 -2.34
C ILE A 82 25.98 4.63 -2.32
N LYS A 83 26.23 5.34 -3.43
CA LYS A 83 27.22 6.43 -3.49
C LYS A 83 26.93 7.57 -2.51
N LYS A 84 25.66 7.80 -2.19
CA LYS A 84 25.21 8.83 -1.24
C LYS A 84 25.08 8.30 0.20
N GLY A 85 25.35 7.03 0.46
CA GLY A 85 25.20 6.41 1.79
C GLY A 85 23.75 6.35 2.28
N ARG A 86 22.78 6.27 1.35
CA ARG A 86 21.33 6.30 1.64
C ARG A 86 20.63 4.97 1.32
N GLU A 87 21.40 3.91 1.08
CA GLU A 87 20.90 2.57 0.77
C GLU A 87 20.08 1.94 1.90
N GLY A 88 20.31 2.33 3.15
CA GLY A 88 19.50 1.89 4.31
C GLY A 88 18.03 2.35 4.26
N TYR A 89 17.72 3.34 3.43
CA TYR A 89 16.36 3.86 3.21
C TYR A 89 15.68 3.26 1.98
N LEU A 90 16.34 2.35 1.25
CA LEU A 90 15.77 1.73 0.04
C LEU A 90 14.38 1.13 0.26
N PRO A 91 14.07 0.40 1.37
CA PRO A 91 12.73 -0.11 1.61
C PRO A 91 11.69 1.00 1.84
N GLU A 92 12.08 2.11 2.47
CA GLU A 92 11.21 3.27 2.71
C GLU A 92 10.95 4.02 1.39
N ILE A 93 11.97 4.17 0.55
CA ILE A 93 11.87 4.79 -0.78
C ILE A 93 10.96 3.97 -1.69
N ALA A 94 11.11 2.64 -1.71
CA ALA A 94 10.26 1.75 -2.51
C ALA A 94 8.78 1.89 -2.11
N ASN A 95 8.47 1.92 -0.81
CA ASN A 95 7.10 2.17 -0.33
C ASN A 95 6.57 3.55 -0.72
N ALA A 96 7.38 4.60 -0.56
CA ALA A 96 7.00 5.96 -0.93
C ALA A 96 6.75 6.09 -2.44
N PHE A 97 7.54 5.40 -3.28
CA PHE A 97 7.35 5.35 -4.72
C PHE A 97 6.05 4.64 -5.10
N ILE A 98 5.77 3.48 -4.50
CA ILE A 98 4.51 2.74 -4.73
C ILE A 98 3.30 3.60 -4.37
N ASN A 99 3.36 4.32 -3.24
CA ASN A 99 2.28 5.22 -2.84
C ASN A 99 2.09 6.36 -3.84
N LEU A 100 3.18 6.98 -4.31
CA LEU A 100 3.13 8.07 -5.28
C LEU A 100 2.65 7.58 -6.66
N TYR A 101 3.04 6.38 -7.08
CA TYR A 101 2.51 5.74 -8.29
C TYR A 101 1.00 5.52 -8.19
N ASN A 102 0.52 5.06 -7.04
CA ASN A 102 -0.91 4.87 -6.81
C ASN A 102 -1.66 6.22 -6.83
N GLU A 103 -1.11 7.26 -6.19
CA GLU A 103 -1.69 8.61 -6.24
C GLU A 103 -1.76 9.16 -7.67
N ARG A 104 -0.70 8.99 -8.48
CA ARG A 104 -0.65 9.51 -9.86
C ARG A 104 -1.55 8.76 -10.83
N ASN A 105 -1.65 7.44 -10.69
CA ASN A 105 -2.53 6.62 -11.52
C ASN A 105 -3.97 6.56 -11.00
N SER A 106 -4.33 7.37 -9.99
CA SER A 106 -5.63 7.32 -9.30
C SER A 106 -6.01 5.88 -8.89
N ILE A 107 -5.02 5.08 -8.49
CA ILE A 107 -5.21 3.72 -8.00
C ILE A 107 -5.61 3.83 -6.53
N HIS A 108 -6.91 3.71 -6.29
CA HIS A 108 -7.43 3.75 -4.94
C HIS A 108 -7.30 2.38 -4.29
N GLN A 109 -6.51 2.31 -3.22
CA GLN A 109 -6.45 1.12 -2.38
C GLN A 109 -7.73 1.08 -1.55
N VAL A 110 -8.54 0.05 -1.79
CA VAL A 110 -9.78 -0.18 -1.05
C VAL A 110 -9.57 -1.46 -0.26
N LYS A 111 -9.53 -1.32 1.06
CA LYS A 111 -9.46 -2.47 1.96
C LYS A 111 -10.89 -2.92 2.24
N VAL A 112 -11.20 -4.15 1.86
CA VAL A 112 -12.51 -4.77 2.08
C VAL A 112 -12.34 -5.80 3.19
N THR A 113 -12.96 -5.58 4.34
CA THR A 113 -12.94 -6.55 5.44
C THR A 113 -14.27 -7.30 5.47
N THR A 114 -14.25 -8.63 5.37
CA THR A 114 -15.45 -9.48 5.31
C THR A 114 -15.37 -10.67 6.25
N ALA A 115 -16.52 -11.17 6.70
CA ALA A 115 -16.59 -12.36 7.56
C ALA A 115 -16.22 -13.67 6.84
N GLU A 116 -16.41 -13.72 5.52
CA GLU A 116 -16.10 -14.86 4.67
C GLU A 116 -15.22 -14.38 3.49
N PRO A 117 -14.32 -15.21 2.94
CA PRO A 117 -13.59 -14.89 1.71
C PRO A 117 -14.54 -14.40 0.59
N LEU A 118 -14.19 -13.27 -0.03
CA LEU A 118 -14.92 -12.78 -1.19
C LEU A 118 -14.87 -13.81 -2.33
N SER A 119 -16.01 -14.08 -2.93
CA SER A 119 -16.06 -14.71 -4.25
C SER A 119 -15.67 -13.71 -5.34
N ASP A 120 -15.06 -14.19 -6.43
CA ASP A 120 -14.61 -13.35 -7.54
C ASP A 120 -15.75 -12.52 -8.14
N ALA A 121 -16.97 -13.10 -8.22
CA ALA A 121 -18.16 -12.38 -8.68
C ALA A 121 -18.55 -11.20 -7.79
N LEU A 122 -18.37 -11.33 -6.47
CA LEU A 122 -18.63 -10.26 -5.52
C LEU A 122 -17.56 -9.17 -5.61
N ARG A 123 -16.31 -9.57 -5.81
CA ARG A 123 -15.17 -8.68 -6.03
C ARG A 123 -15.39 -7.80 -7.26
N ASP A 124 -15.71 -8.40 -8.41
CA ASP A 124 -15.98 -7.66 -9.65
C ASP A 124 -17.18 -6.71 -9.49
N SER A 125 -18.23 -7.15 -8.81
CA SER A 125 -19.42 -6.33 -8.54
C SER A 125 -19.10 -5.13 -7.64
N LEU A 126 -18.25 -5.30 -6.63
CA LEU A 126 -17.77 -4.21 -5.78
C LEU A 126 -16.86 -3.27 -6.56
N GLU A 127 -15.99 -3.79 -7.43
CA GLU A 127 -15.16 -2.95 -8.29
C GLU A 127 -16.02 -2.04 -9.17
N GLN A 128 -17.05 -2.59 -9.82
CA GLN A 128 -17.94 -1.79 -10.67
C GLN A 128 -18.73 -0.75 -9.87
N LYS A 129 -19.17 -1.08 -8.65
CA LYS A 129 -19.85 -0.12 -7.77
C LYS A 129 -18.89 0.99 -7.32
N LEU A 130 -17.68 0.65 -6.91
CA LEU A 130 -16.66 1.63 -6.51
C LEU A 130 -16.26 2.54 -7.67
N LYS A 131 -16.16 2.00 -8.89
CA LYS A 131 -15.95 2.80 -10.12
C LYS A 131 -17.10 3.79 -10.35
N LYS A 132 -18.35 3.38 -10.13
CA LYS A 132 -19.55 4.23 -10.34
C LYS A 132 -19.78 5.27 -9.24
N ASP A 133 -19.78 4.83 -7.98
CA ASP A 133 -20.14 5.68 -6.82
C ASP A 133 -19.00 6.61 -6.41
N ALA A 134 -17.75 6.18 -6.53
CA ALA A 134 -16.60 6.95 -6.09
C ALA A 134 -15.77 7.55 -7.24
N GLY A 135 -16.10 7.23 -8.50
CA GLY A 135 -15.44 7.79 -9.69
C GLY A 135 -13.99 7.32 -9.89
N PHE A 136 -13.59 6.23 -9.25
CA PHE A 136 -12.22 5.70 -9.30
C PHE A 136 -12.01 4.90 -10.59
N GLU A 137 -11.05 5.25 -11.45
CA GLU A 137 -10.77 4.49 -12.68
C GLU A 137 -10.05 3.15 -12.39
N HIS A 138 -9.15 3.14 -11.40
CA HIS A 138 -8.39 1.98 -10.99
C HIS A 138 -8.55 1.72 -9.48
N VAL A 139 -9.01 0.53 -9.11
CA VAL A 139 -9.24 0.15 -7.71
C VAL A 139 -8.38 -1.08 -7.39
N LYS A 140 -7.44 -0.94 -6.46
CA LYS A 140 -6.67 -2.08 -5.94
C LYS A 140 -7.36 -2.56 -4.66
N MET A 141 -8.16 -3.62 -4.78
CA MET A 141 -8.85 -4.21 -3.63
C MET A 141 -7.94 -5.15 -2.84
N GLU A 142 -7.78 -4.86 -1.56
CA GLU A 142 -7.16 -5.75 -0.57
C GLU A 142 -8.28 -6.38 0.26
N ALA A 143 -8.51 -7.69 0.08
CA ALA A 143 -9.52 -8.43 0.81
C ALA A 143 -8.93 -9.01 2.11
N VAL A 144 -9.50 -8.64 3.25
CA VAL A 144 -9.12 -9.14 4.58
C VAL A 144 -10.31 -9.90 5.14
N VAL A 145 -10.07 -11.14 5.59
CA VAL A 145 -11.11 -11.95 6.23
C VAL A 145 -11.03 -11.74 7.74
N ASP A 146 -12.10 -11.23 8.32
CA ASP A 146 -12.26 -11.03 9.76
C ASP A 146 -13.61 -11.60 10.22
N ALA A 147 -13.55 -12.72 10.94
CA ALA A 147 -14.71 -13.45 11.42
C ALA A 147 -15.51 -12.67 12.49
N ASP A 148 -14.94 -11.63 13.10
CA ASP A 148 -15.60 -10.85 14.15
C ASP A 148 -16.76 -9.99 13.62
N ILE A 149 -16.84 -9.78 12.32
CA ILE A 149 -17.85 -8.93 11.68
C ILE A 149 -19.24 -9.61 11.68
N ILE A 150 -19.31 -10.93 11.95
CA ILE A 150 -20.51 -11.81 11.99
C ILE A 150 -21.26 -11.90 10.63
N GLY A 151 -21.14 -10.88 9.77
CA GLY A 151 -21.59 -10.83 8.39
C GLY A 151 -21.59 -9.39 7.85
N GLY A 152 -21.60 -9.24 6.52
CA GLY A 152 -21.47 -7.94 5.84
C GLY A 152 -20.02 -7.60 5.48
N PHE A 153 -19.75 -6.33 5.18
CA PHE A 153 -18.42 -5.86 4.78
C PHE A 153 -18.10 -4.47 5.34
N ILE A 154 -16.81 -4.24 5.58
CA ILE A 154 -16.27 -2.92 5.94
C ILE A 154 -15.34 -2.50 4.80
N LEU A 155 -15.66 -1.40 4.14
CA LEU A 155 -14.83 -0.78 3.10
C LEU A 155 -14.05 0.38 3.70
N GLU A 156 -12.74 0.36 3.57
CA GLU A 156 -11.86 1.46 3.96
C GLU A 156 -11.10 1.96 2.72
N TYR A 157 -11.27 3.25 2.38
CA TYR A 157 -10.60 3.89 1.25
C TYR A 157 -10.38 5.39 1.51
N ASN A 158 -9.19 5.92 1.21
CA ASN A 158 -8.86 7.35 1.35
C ASN A 158 -9.39 8.01 2.64
N ASN A 159 -9.14 7.41 3.82
CA ASN A 159 -9.64 7.87 5.13
C ASN A 159 -11.18 7.83 5.31
N ASN A 160 -11.93 7.31 4.35
CA ASN A 160 -13.34 7.00 4.50
C ASN A 160 -13.50 5.53 4.91
N LEU A 161 -14.35 5.30 5.91
CA LEU A 161 -14.72 3.98 6.38
C LEU A 161 -16.23 3.83 6.21
N ILE A 162 -16.62 2.93 5.32
CA ILE A 162 -18.01 2.51 5.13
C ILE A 162 -18.16 1.15 5.81
N ASP A 163 -18.76 1.17 6.99
CA ASP A 163 -19.12 -0.04 7.72
C ASP A 163 -20.55 -0.44 7.39
N ALA A 164 -20.71 -1.50 6.60
CA ALA A 164 -21.96 -2.16 6.27
C ALA A 164 -22.01 -3.58 6.89
N SER A 165 -21.50 -3.71 8.12
CA SER A 165 -21.56 -4.95 8.89
C SER A 165 -22.91 -5.15 9.57
N ILE A 166 -23.34 -6.41 9.66
CA ILE A 166 -24.54 -6.83 10.39
C ILE A 166 -24.37 -6.56 11.89
N LEU A 167 -23.13 -6.64 12.39
CA LEU A 167 -22.79 -6.29 13.76
C LEU A 167 -23.14 -4.83 14.09
N ARG A 168 -22.90 -3.91 13.17
CA ARG A 168 -23.29 -2.50 13.34
C ARG A 168 -24.81 -2.33 13.39
N ASP A 169 -25.54 -2.98 12.49
CA ASP A 169 -27.02 -2.93 12.50
C ASP A 169 -27.59 -3.45 13.83
N LEU A 170 -27.06 -4.56 14.34
CA LEU A 170 -27.42 -5.11 15.65
C LEU A 170 -27.09 -4.15 16.81
N GLN A 171 -25.93 -3.47 16.75
CA GLN A 171 -25.55 -2.48 17.74
C GLN A 171 -26.46 -1.25 17.70
N ASP A 172 -26.85 -0.79 16.52
CA ASP A 172 -27.75 0.34 16.35
C ASP A 172 -29.16 0.00 16.85
N VAL A 173 -29.67 -1.20 16.58
CA VAL A 173 -30.92 -1.70 17.16
C VAL A 173 -30.82 -1.77 18.69
N LYS A 174 -29.74 -2.32 19.25
CA LYS A 174 -29.51 -2.34 20.70
C LYS A 174 -29.49 -0.93 21.30
N ARG A 175 -28.85 0.04 20.63
CA ARG A 175 -28.83 1.45 21.07
C ARG A 175 -30.21 2.09 21.02
N GLN A 176 -31.02 1.77 20.00
CA GLN A 176 -32.42 2.22 19.93
C GLN A 176 -33.24 1.68 21.10
N PHE A 177 -33.10 0.41 21.46
CA PHE A 177 -33.78 -0.17 22.62
C PHE A 177 -33.26 0.38 23.97
N GLN A 178 -31.99 0.81 24.03
CA GLN A 178 -31.43 1.46 25.23
C GLN A 178 -31.85 2.93 25.37
N ARG A 179 -32.11 3.63 24.26
CA ARG A 179 -32.81 4.91 24.27
C ARG A 179 -34.29 4.66 24.53
N ASN A 180 -34.60 4.43 25.80
CA ASN A 180 -35.98 4.38 26.28
C ASN A 180 -36.60 5.79 26.23
N ASP A 181 -36.86 6.30 25.03
CA ASP A 181 -37.70 7.48 24.80
C ASP A 181 -39.16 7.07 25.03
N TYR A 182 -39.48 6.77 26.29
CA TYR A 182 -40.86 6.67 26.74
C TYR A 182 -41.43 8.09 26.72
N VAL A 183 -41.92 8.52 25.56
CA VAL A 183 -42.71 9.75 25.45
C VAL A 183 -44.03 9.48 26.16
N GLN A 184 -44.12 9.87 27.44
CA GLN A 184 -45.42 10.11 28.05
C GLN A 184 -46.06 11.31 27.37
N ASN A 185 -46.72 11.06 26.23
CA ASN A 185 -47.78 11.93 25.78
C ASN A 185 -49.03 11.59 26.60
N ILE A 186 -49.06 12.06 27.85
CA ILE A 186 -50.30 12.23 28.61
C ILE A 186 -50.21 13.57 29.34
N ARG A 187 -50.63 14.64 28.66
CA ARG A 187 -51.58 15.64 29.18
C ARG A 187 -52.01 16.58 28.06
#